data_AF-A0A832DSI3-F1
#
_entry.id   AF-A0A832DSI3-F1
#
_cell.length_a   1.000
_cell.length_b   1.000
_cell.length_c   1.000
_cell.angle_alpha   90.00
_cell.angle_beta   90.00
_cell.angle_gamma   90.00
#
_symmetry.space_group_name_H-M   'P 1'
#
loop_
_entity.id
_entity.type
_entity.pdbx_description
1 polymer ?
#
loop_
_entity_poly.entity_id
_entity_poly.type
_entity_poly.pdbx_seq_one_letter_code
_entity_poly.pdbx_strand_id
1 'polypeptide(L)'
;MDLIPDYGFINNPQQRRKALHNKIDAVENMLTAGNFKGTLEKLKHDTKPTIEKWLKDYTTETPLQLTKQQILHLIDQIIWRISLQTK
;
A
#
# COMPACT_ATOMS: atom_id res chain seq x y z
N MET A 1 11.25 -8.47 5.43
CA MET A 1 11.19 -7.46 6.51
C MET A 1 9.97 -6.60 6.27
N ASP A 2 9.14 -6.41 7.28
CA ASP A 2 8.01 -5.48 7.22
C ASP A 2 8.50 -4.03 7.35
N LEU A 3 8.21 -3.21 6.36
CA LEU A 3 8.63 -1.79 6.28
C LEU A 3 7.81 -0.88 7.22
N ILE A 4 6.73 -1.40 7.80
CA ILE A 4 5.79 -0.68 8.67
C ILE A 4 5.87 -1.29 10.07
N PRO A 5 6.31 -0.55 11.10
CA PRO A 5 6.32 -1.04 12.47
C PRO A 5 4.90 -1.24 13.01
N ASP A 6 4.74 -2.16 13.97
CA ASP A 6 3.41 -2.50 14.53
C ASP A 6 2.74 -1.28 15.17
N TYR A 7 3.50 -0.43 15.86
CA TYR A 7 2.98 0.79 16.48
C TYR A 7 2.51 1.84 15.46
N GLY A 8 2.78 1.66 14.16
CA GLY A 8 2.26 2.51 13.10
C GLY A 8 0.81 2.22 12.74
N PHE A 9 0.30 1.01 13.06
CA PHE A 9 -1.09 0.64 12.81
C PHE A 9 -2.01 1.09 13.95
N ILE A 10 -3.18 1.61 13.59
CA ILE A 10 -4.23 2.00 14.52
C ILE A 10 -4.97 0.73 14.98
N ASN A 11 -4.70 0.19 16.17
CA ASN A 11 -5.32 -1.04 16.68
C ASN A 11 -5.03 -2.30 15.84
N ASN A 12 -5.02 -3.48 16.48
CA ASN A 12 -4.88 -4.80 15.84
C ASN A 12 -3.76 -4.86 14.77
N PRO A 13 -2.52 -4.48 15.11
CA PRO A 13 -1.46 -4.25 14.12
C PRO A 13 -1.13 -5.51 13.31
N GLN A 14 -1.07 -6.68 13.96
CA GLN A 14 -0.83 -7.96 13.29
C GLN A 14 -1.92 -8.31 12.27
N GLN A 15 -3.19 -8.14 12.62
CA GLN A 15 -4.31 -8.43 11.73
C GLN A 15 -4.32 -7.47 10.53
N ARG A 16 -4.10 -6.17 10.78
CA ARG A 16 -4.08 -5.15 9.73
C ARG A 16 -2.88 -5.29 8.80
N ARG A 17 -1.71 -5.64 9.33
CA ARG A 17 -0.52 -5.98 8.54
C ARG A 17 -0.81 -7.16 7.62
N LYS A 18 -1.35 -8.26 8.15
CA LYS A 18 -1.73 -9.42 7.32
C LYS A 18 -2.73 -9.05 6.23
N ALA A 19 -3.75 -8.26 6.56
CA ALA A 19 -4.74 -7.82 5.58
C ALA A 19 -4.16 -6.84 4.54
N LEU A 20 -3.16 -6.03 4.90
CA LEU A 20 -2.44 -5.16 3.98
C LEU A 20 -1.58 -5.97 2.99
N HIS A 21 -0.86 -6.99 3.48
CA HIS A 21 -0.13 -7.92 2.61
C HIS A 21 -1.06 -8.59 1.59
N ASN A 22 -2.21 -9.12 2.03
CA ASN A 22 -3.19 -9.71 1.11
C ASN A 22 -3.68 -8.73 0.03
N LYS A 23 -3.78 -7.42 0.34
CA LYS A 23 -4.16 -6.40 -0.64
C LYS A 23 -3.05 -6.14 -1.65
N ILE A 24 -1.79 -6.12 -1.19
CA ILE A 24 -0.61 -5.97 -2.04
C ILE A 24 -0.46 -7.18 -2.96
N ASP A 25 -0.57 -8.40 -2.42
CA ASP A 25 -0.57 -9.65 -3.21
C ASP A 25 -1.64 -9.62 -4.31
N ALA A 26 -2.84 -9.12 -3.99
CA ALA A 26 -3.90 -8.98 -4.99
C ALA A 26 -3.51 -7.98 -6.11
N VAL A 27 -2.89 -6.85 -5.76
CA VAL A 27 -2.38 -5.86 -6.73
C VAL A 27 -1.29 -6.50 -7.60
N GLU A 28 -0.34 -7.23 -7.02
CA GLU A 28 0.75 -7.89 -7.75
C GLU A 28 0.21 -8.97 -8.71
N ASN A 29 -0.77 -9.75 -8.29
CA ASN A 29 -1.45 -10.73 -9.14
C ASN A 29 -2.17 -10.06 -10.31
N MET A 30 -2.85 -8.93 -10.09
CA MET A 30 -3.52 -8.19 -11.15
C MET A 30 -2.53 -7.57 -12.13
N LEU A 31 -1.39 -7.06 -11.65
CA LEU A 31 -0.29 -6.57 -12.49
C LEU A 31 0.29 -7.68 -13.35
N THR A 32 0.59 -8.83 -12.76
CA THR A 32 1.16 -10.00 -13.46
C THR A 32 0.20 -10.53 -14.53
N ALA A 33 -1.11 -10.47 -14.28
CA ALA A 33 -2.14 -10.83 -15.24
C ALA A 33 -2.39 -9.76 -16.33
N GLY A 34 -1.67 -8.63 -16.31
CA GLY A 34 -1.87 -7.52 -17.26
C GLY A 34 -3.17 -6.74 -17.06
N ASN A 35 -3.88 -6.93 -15.94
CA ASN A 35 -5.12 -6.23 -15.63
C ASN A 35 -4.84 -4.83 -15.08
N PHE A 36 -4.28 -3.94 -15.90
CA PHE A 36 -3.87 -2.60 -15.49
C PHE A 36 -5.04 -1.74 -15.02
N LYS A 37 -6.19 -1.79 -15.71
CA LYS A 37 -7.39 -1.05 -15.31
C LYS A 37 -7.89 -1.49 -13.94
N GLY A 38 -8.03 -2.80 -13.71
CA GLY A 38 -8.43 -3.31 -12.41
C GLY A 38 -7.43 -2.97 -11.31
N THR A 39 -6.12 -3.06 -11.61
CA THR A 39 -5.06 -2.71 -10.67
C THR A 39 -5.16 -1.23 -10.25
N LEU A 40 -5.40 -0.34 -11.22
CA LEU A 40 -5.55 1.09 -10.97
C LEU A 40 -6.72 1.38 -10.01
N GLU A 41 -7.88 0.76 -10.26
CA GLU A 41 -9.06 0.89 -9.41
C GLU A 41 -8.78 0.35 -8.00
N LYS A 42 -8.12 -0.81 -7.91
CA LYS A 42 -7.76 -1.45 -6.64
C LYS A 42 -6.81 -0.59 -5.81
N LEU A 43 -5.83 0.05 -6.44
CA LEU A 43 -4.90 0.95 -5.74
C LEU A 43 -5.59 2.22 -5.26
N LYS A 44 -6.40 2.85 -6.12
CA LYS A 44 -7.08 4.13 -5.81
C LYS A 44 -8.19 4.00 -4.78
N HIS A 45 -9.02 2.96 -4.89
CA HIS A 45 -10.27 2.86 -4.14
C HIS A 45 -10.21 1.88 -2.96
N ASP A 46 -9.21 1.00 -2.92
CA ASP A 46 -9.06 0.04 -1.83
C ASP A 46 -7.74 0.25 -1.08
N THR A 47 -6.60 0.16 -1.76
CA THR A 47 -5.28 0.11 -1.09
C THR A 47 -4.90 1.45 -0.45
N LYS A 48 -4.93 2.55 -1.19
CA LYS A 48 -4.58 3.88 -0.68
C LYS A 48 -5.50 4.31 0.50
N PRO A 49 -6.84 4.26 0.38
CA PRO A 49 -7.74 4.58 1.49
C PRO A 49 -7.56 3.66 2.70
N THR A 50 -7.25 2.37 2.48
CA THR A 50 -6.97 1.44 3.58
C THR A 50 -5.76 1.91 4.38
N ILE A 51 -4.67 2.30 3.72
CA ILE A 51 -3.46 2.78 4.39
C ILE A 51 -3.72 4.10 5.12
N GLU A 52 -4.44 5.03 4.50
CA GLU A 52 -4.82 6.30 5.13
C GLU A 52 -5.62 6.08 6.42
N LYS A 53 -6.54 5.11 6.40
CA LYS A 53 -7.41 4.74 7.53
C LYS A 53 -6.69 3.90 8.60
N TRP A 54 -5.76 3.04 8.19
CA TRP A 54 -5.17 2.06 9.09
C TRP A 54 -3.88 2.49 9.75
N LEU A 55 -3.13 3.38 9.10
CA LEU A 55 -1.89 3.91 9.65
C LEU A 55 -2.13 5.29 10.27
N LYS A 56 -1.56 5.50 11.45
CA LYS A 56 -1.33 6.85 11.98
C LYS A 56 0.03 7.36 11.49
N ASP A 57 0.35 8.61 11.78
CA ASP A 57 1.73 9.05 11.64
C ASP A 57 2.60 8.41 12.73
N TYR A 58 3.82 8.03 12.35
CA TYR A 58 4.76 7.34 13.23
C TYR A 58 6.20 7.67 12.82
N THR A 59 7.11 7.59 13.79
CA THR A 59 8.55 7.73 13.56
C THR A 59 9.14 6.40 13.09
N THR A 60 10.16 6.47 12.25
CA THR A 60 10.93 5.30 11.81
C THR A 60 12.14 5.11 12.73
N GLU A 61 12.39 3.87 13.15
CA GLU A 61 13.53 3.50 13.99
C GLU A 61 14.73 3.06 13.16
N THR A 62 14.48 2.63 11.93
CA THR A 62 15.53 2.18 11.01
C THR A 62 15.38 2.82 9.64
N PRO A 63 16.47 2.98 8.87
CA PRO A 63 16.42 3.52 7.51
C PRO A 63 15.60 2.69 6.53
N LEU A 64 15.34 1.41 6.85
CA LEU A 64 14.53 0.51 6.04
C LEU A 64 13.03 0.69 6.27
N GLN A 65 12.62 1.32 7.36
CA GLN A 65 11.21 1.59 7.62
C GLN A 65 10.74 2.80 6.80
N LEU A 66 9.51 2.73 6.32
CA LEU A 66 8.87 3.82 5.59
C LEU A 66 7.85 4.51 6.48
N THR A 67 7.79 5.83 6.42
CA THR A 67 6.71 6.62 7.02
C THR A 67 5.40 6.42 6.25
N LYS A 68 4.26 6.71 6.90
CA LYS A 68 2.93 6.73 6.25
C LYS A 68 2.95 7.55 4.95
N GLN A 69 3.57 8.74 4.98
CA GLN A 69 3.63 9.64 3.82
C GLN A 69 4.45 9.03 2.68
N GLN A 70 5.59 8.40 2.96
CA GLN A 70 6.38 7.73 1.94
C GLN A 70 5.61 6.57 1.30
N ILE A 71 4.86 5.80 2.07
CA ILE A 71 4.03 4.69 1.55
C ILE A 71 2.94 5.22 0.62
N LEU A 72 2.23 6.27 1.04
CA LEU A 72 1.20 6.91 0.21
C LEU A 72 1.79 7.47 -1.08
N HIS A 73 2.96 8.12 -0.99
CA HIS A 73 3.68 8.62 -2.15
C HIS A 73 4.08 7.50 -3.13
N LEU A 74 4.59 6.37 -2.62
CA LEU A 74 4.92 5.21 -3.45
C LEU A 74 3.68 4.68 -4.19
N ILE A 75 2.54 4.61 -3.51
CA ILE A 75 1.28 4.20 -4.16
C ILE A 75 0.88 5.18 -5.24
N ASP A 76 0.99 6.49 -5.00
CA ASP A 76 0.70 7.50 -6.03
C ASP A 76 1.64 7.37 -7.24
N GLN A 77 2.92 7.08 -7.02
CA GLN A 77 3.86 6.80 -8.11
C GLN A 77 3.48 5.54 -8.90
N ILE A 78 3.06 4.47 -8.23
CA ILE A 78 2.61 3.23 -8.87
C ILE A 78 1.33 3.48 -9.69
N ILE A 79 0.35 4.18 -9.12
CA ILE A 79 -0.88 4.60 -9.79
C ILE A 79 -0.56 5.39 -11.06
N TRP A 80 0.36 6.35 -10.97
CA TRP A 80 0.78 7.15 -12.12
C TRP A 80 1.41 6.27 -13.21
N ARG A 81 2.35 5.39 -12.86
CA ARG A 81 2.99 4.47 -13.82
C ARG A 81 1.99 3.55 -14.50
N ILE A 82 1.04 2.98 -13.76
CA ILE A 82 0.00 2.10 -14.33
C ILE A 82 -0.93 2.89 -15.25
N SER A 83 -1.27 4.13 -14.90
CA SER A 83 -2.13 4.96 -15.73
C SER A 83 -1.54 5.27 -17.12
N LEU A 84 -0.21 5.23 -17.24
CA LEU A 84 0.48 5.34 -18.53
C LEU A 84 0.33 4.08 -19.40
N GLN A 85 0.07 2.90 -18.79
CA GLN A 85 -0.16 1.64 -19.49
C GLN A 85 -1.62 1.47 -19.93
N THR A 86 -2.53 2.31 -19.44
CA THR A 86 -3.96 2.28 -19.77
C THR A 86 -4.36 3.34 -20.81
N LYS A 87 -3.39 4.10 -21.33
CA LYS A 87 -3.58 5.04 -22.44
C LYS A 87 -3.39 4.30 -23.76
#